data_AF-A0AAZ3RDW6-F1
#
_entry.id   AF-A0AAZ3RDW6-F1
#
_cell.length_a   1.000
_cell.length_b   1.000
_cell.length_c   1.000
_cell.angle_alpha   90.00
_cell.angle_beta   90.00
_cell.angle_gamma   90.00
#
_symmetry.space_group_name_H-M   'P 1'
#
loop_
_entity.id
_entity.type
_entity.pdbx_description
1 polymer ?
#
loop_
_entity_poly.entity_id
_entity_poly.type
_entity_poly.pdbx_seq_one_letter_code
_entity_poly.pdbx_strand_id
1 'polypeptide(L)'
;MVTCKETRAVIIALHTKGFTGKDIAASTIATIYRIIKNFKESGSIVVKKASGCPRKSSKCQDHLLKLIQLRDRCTTSTELAQEWQQAGVSASARTVRQRLLEDVLVSRRAAKKPLLSRKNIIDRLIFCKMYRDWTAEDWGNVVVSDESPFRLFGASGKKLFRRRQGERYHQSCVIPTVKHPETIHLRGCFSAKGVGSLTILPKNTAMNKEWRATFPNHPGTVW
;
A
#
# COMPACT_ATOMS: atom_id res chain seq x y z
N MET A 1 -11.96 34.39 21.47
CA MET A 1 -10.80 33.91 22.22
C MET A 1 -11.08 32.50 22.70
N VAL A 2 -10.24 31.53 22.32
CA VAL A 2 -10.29 30.16 22.84
C VAL A 2 -9.49 30.15 24.14
N THR A 3 -10.15 30.06 25.29
CA THR A 3 -9.49 30.00 26.62
C THR A 3 -8.88 28.61 26.83
N CYS A 4 -7.63 28.53 27.29
CA CYS A 4 -6.97 27.24 27.50
C CYS A 4 -7.61 26.45 28.65
N LYS A 5 -7.35 25.14 28.70
CA LYS A 5 -7.92 24.23 29.70
C LYS A 5 -7.54 24.66 31.13
N GLU A 6 -6.32 25.15 31.33
CA GLU A 6 -5.83 25.64 32.62
C GLU A 6 -6.60 26.88 33.08
N THR A 7 -6.83 27.86 32.20
CA THR A 7 -7.62 29.05 32.55
C THR A 7 -9.04 28.66 32.98
N ARG A 8 -9.65 27.70 32.29
CA ARG A 8 -10.99 27.20 32.64
C ARG A 8 -10.99 26.49 33.99
N ALA A 9 -9.95 25.69 34.27
CA ALA A 9 -9.78 25.03 35.56
C ALA A 9 -9.60 26.03 36.71
N VAL A 10 -8.79 27.07 36.51
CA VAL A 10 -8.61 28.17 37.49
C VAL A 10 -9.92 28.91 37.74
N ILE A 11 -10.67 29.27 36.68
CA ILE A 11 -11.98 29.92 36.82
C ILE A 11 -12.94 29.06 37.64
N ILE A 12 -12.98 27.75 37.39
CA ILE A 12 -13.86 26.82 38.11
C ILE A 12 -13.42 26.68 39.57
N ALA A 13 -12.11 26.57 39.83
CA ALA A 13 -11.56 26.48 41.18
C ALA A 13 -11.78 27.76 42.01
N LEU A 14 -11.75 28.94 41.38
CA LEU A 14 -12.07 30.20 42.04
C LEU A 14 -13.57 30.31 42.33
N HIS A 15 -14.41 29.87 41.39
CA HIS A 15 -15.86 29.83 41.62
C HIS A 15 -16.25 28.85 42.74
N THR A 16 -15.62 27.67 42.85
CA THR A 16 -15.87 26.74 43.97
C THR A 16 -15.41 27.27 45.31
N LYS A 17 -14.42 28.18 45.32
CA LYS A 17 -13.97 28.92 46.52
C LYS A 17 -14.85 30.13 46.87
N GLY A 18 -15.92 30.39 46.10
CA GLY A 18 -16.89 31.46 46.39
C GLY A 18 -16.64 32.80 45.71
N PHE A 19 -15.63 32.91 44.84
CA PHE A 19 -15.39 34.14 44.07
C PHE A 19 -16.42 34.33 42.96
N THR A 20 -16.90 35.55 42.77
CA THR A 20 -17.87 35.87 41.73
C THR A 20 -17.19 36.18 40.39
N GLY A 21 -17.92 36.13 39.28
CA GLY A 21 -17.37 36.41 37.96
C GLY A 21 -16.78 37.81 37.77
N LYS A 22 -17.07 38.76 38.69
CA LYS A 22 -16.49 40.11 38.72
C LYS A 22 -15.09 40.13 39.35
N ASP A 23 -14.82 39.19 40.26
CA ASP A 23 -13.57 39.10 41.02
C ASP A 23 -12.48 38.33 40.23
N ILE A 24 -12.91 37.54 39.25
CA ILE A 24 -12.05 36.69 38.42
C ILE A 24 -11.58 37.50 37.20
N ALA A 25 -10.48 38.26 37.32
CA ALA A 25 -9.95 39.12 36.25
C ALA A 25 -9.20 38.38 35.11
N ALA A 26 -9.53 37.12 34.85
CA ALA A 26 -8.81 36.28 33.90
C ALA A 26 -9.28 36.44 32.43
N SER A 27 -10.49 36.98 32.20
CA SER A 27 -11.14 37.07 30.88
C SER A 27 -12.36 37.99 30.93
N THR A 28 -13.06 38.18 29.80
CA THR A 28 -14.35 38.90 29.80
C THR A 28 -15.37 38.20 30.70
N ILE A 29 -16.11 38.99 31.49
CA ILE A 29 -17.11 38.52 32.47
C ILE A 29 -18.12 37.55 31.84
N ALA A 30 -18.58 37.83 30.62
CA ALA A 30 -19.50 36.95 29.88
C ALA A 30 -18.91 35.55 29.59
N THR A 31 -17.60 35.47 29.31
CA THR A 31 -16.91 34.20 29.07
C THR A 31 -16.82 33.39 30.37
N ILE A 32 -16.57 34.04 31.50
CA ILE A 32 -16.51 33.41 32.83
C ILE A 32 -17.86 32.79 33.20
N TYR A 33 -18.96 33.56 33.09
CA TYR A 33 -20.30 33.03 33.36
C TYR A 33 -20.68 31.89 32.41
N ARG A 34 -20.30 31.96 31.13
CA ARG A 34 -20.52 30.87 30.17
C ARG A 34 -19.74 29.60 30.54
N ILE A 35 -18.50 29.74 31.02
CA ILE A 35 -17.69 28.60 31.50
C ILE A 35 -18.33 27.98 32.75
N ILE A 36 -18.73 28.80 33.73
CA ILE A 36 -19.39 28.35 34.96
C ILE A 36 -20.70 27.64 34.63
N LYS A 37 -21.54 28.20 33.75
CA LYS A 37 -22.80 27.59 33.30
C LYS A 37 -22.54 26.22 32.66
N ASN A 38 -21.63 26.14 31.70
CA ASN A 38 -21.27 24.87 31.04
C ASN A 38 -20.73 23.84 32.05
N PHE A 39 -19.98 24.27 33.06
CA PHE A 39 -19.47 23.38 34.11
C PHE A 39 -20.61 22.85 35.00
N LYS A 40 -21.56 23.70 35.42
CA LYS A 40 -22.74 23.26 36.20
C LYS A 40 -23.60 22.25 35.42
N GLU A 41 -23.74 22.43 34.12
CA GLU A 41 -24.58 21.56 33.27
C GLU A 41 -23.90 20.24 32.89
N SER A 42 -22.57 20.23 32.69
CA SER A 42 -21.86 19.06 32.13
C SER A 42 -20.82 18.43 33.05
N GLY A 43 -20.48 19.06 34.18
CA GLY A 43 -19.42 18.65 35.09
C GLY A 43 -18.00 18.68 34.47
N SER A 44 -17.85 19.11 33.22
CA SER A 44 -16.60 19.00 32.48
C SER A 44 -15.94 20.36 32.23
N ILE A 45 -14.62 20.40 32.44
CA ILE A 45 -13.74 21.55 32.15
C ILE A 45 -13.34 21.56 30.65
N VAL A 46 -13.59 20.46 29.94
CA VAL A 46 -13.20 20.30 28.53
C VAL A 46 -14.19 21.03 27.61
N VAL A 47 -13.70 21.59 26.51
CA VAL A 47 -14.57 22.25 25.52
C VAL A 47 -15.30 21.15 24.75
N LYS A 48 -16.63 21.22 24.65
CA LYS A 48 -17.38 20.29 23.80
C LYS A 48 -16.88 20.40 22.37
N LYS A 49 -16.67 19.27 21.71
CA LYS A 49 -16.30 19.26 20.29
C LYS A 49 -17.41 19.95 19.49
N ALA A 50 -17.04 20.95 18.69
CA ALA A 50 -18.00 21.58 17.78
C ALA A 50 -18.52 20.53 16.78
N SER A 51 -19.78 20.66 16.38
CA SER A 51 -20.45 19.76 15.42
C SER A 51 -19.74 19.68 14.06
N GLY A 52 -18.95 20.70 13.71
CA GLY A 52 -18.26 20.80 12.44
C GLY A 52 -19.23 21.08 11.28
N CYS A 53 -18.68 21.17 10.07
CA CYS A 53 -19.50 21.33 8.87
C CYS A 53 -20.18 20.01 8.51
N PRO A 54 -21.48 20.01 8.17
CA PRO A 54 -22.17 18.82 7.65
C PRO A 54 -21.45 18.23 6.44
N ARG A 55 -21.54 16.90 6.29
CA ARG A 55 -21.04 16.21 5.11
C ARG A 55 -21.91 16.56 3.90
N LYS A 56 -21.29 16.64 2.71
CA LYS A 56 -22.02 16.76 1.44
C LYS A 56 -22.70 15.46 1.00
N SER A 57 -22.16 14.32 1.44
CA SER A 57 -22.71 13.00 1.15
C SER A 57 -23.47 12.43 2.34
N SER A 58 -24.50 11.63 2.05
CA SER A 58 -25.22 10.82 3.03
C SER A 58 -24.53 9.48 3.25
N LYS A 59 -24.85 8.81 4.37
CA LYS A 59 -24.34 7.45 4.64
C LYS A 59 -24.72 6.44 3.55
N CYS A 60 -25.90 6.58 2.95
CA CYS A 60 -26.35 5.72 1.86
C CYS A 60 -25.51 5.94 0.59
N GLN A 61 -25.21 7.20 0.26
CA GLN A 61 -24.34 7.53 -0.88
C GLN A 61 -22.90 7.05 -0.67
N ASP A 62 -22.36 7.20 0.54
CA ASP A 62 -21.04 6.67 0.91
C ASP A 62 -21.01 5.14 0.77
N HIS A 63 -22.07 4.45 1.20
CA HIS A 63 -22.20 3.00 1.04
C HIS A 63 -22.28 2.56 -0.42
N LEU A 64 -23.06 3.27 -1.25
CA LEU A 64 -23.15 2.99 -2.68
C LEU A 64 -21.80 3.21 -3.38
N LEU A 65 -21.10 4.31 -3.05
CA LEU A 65 -19.78 4.61 -3.57
C LEU A 65 -18.79 3.45 -3.28
N LYS A 66 -18.83 2.92 -2.05
CA LYS A 66 -18.03 1.75 -1.67
C LYS A 66 -18.36 0.55 -2.55
N LEU A 67 -19.64 0.21 -2.72
CA LEU A 67 -20.05 -0.93 -3.54
C LEU A 67 -19.59 -0.80 -5.00
N ILE A 68 -19.73 0.40 -5.58
CA ILE A 68 -19.25 0.69 -6.94
C ILE A 68 -17.73 0.45 -7.02
N GLN A 69 -16.96 1.02 -6.09
CA GLN A 69 -15.51 0.84 -6.05
C GLN A 69 -15.09 -0.62 -5.77
N LEU A 70 -15.87 -1.39 -5.03
CA LEU A 70 -15.58 -2.80 -4.77
C LEU A 70 -15.79 -3.67 -6.02
N ARG A 71 -16.78 -3.30 -6.86
CA ARG A 71 -17.10 -3.94 -8.13
C ARG A 71 -16.06 -3.62 -9.20
N ASP A 72 -15.65 -2.37 -9.30
CA ASP A 72 -14.55 -1.93 -10.16
C ASP A 72 -13.44 -1.25 -9.34
N ARG A 73 -12.33 -1.96 -9.19
CA ARG A 73 -11.17 -1.53 -8.39
C ARG A 73 -10.29 -0.51 -9.11
N CYS A 74 -10.51 -0.30 -10.41
CA CYS A 74 -9.69 0.57 -11.25
C CYS A 74 -10.29 1.98 -11.40
N THR A 75 -11.58 2.16 -11.13
CA THR A 75 -12.25 3.45 -11.24
C THR A 75 -11.56 4.50 -10.38
N THR A 76 -11.33 5.67 -10.96
CA THR A 76 -10.63 6.77 -10.32
C THR A 76 -11.58 7.60 -9.46
N SER A 77 -11.05 8.29 -8.44
CA SER A 77 -11.87 9.21 -7.63
C SER A 77 -12.46 10.37 -8.44
N THR A 78 -11.89 10.68 -9.61
CA THR A 78 -12.40 11.69 -10.55
C THR A 78 -13.62 11.21 -11.31
N GLU A 79 -13.58 9.99 -11.85
CA GLU A 79 -14.74 9.36 -12.51
C GLU A 79 -15.90 9.19 -11.53
N LEU A 80 -15.61 8.67 -10.32
CA LEU A 80 -16.60 8.52 -9.26
C LEU A 80 -17.20 9.87 -8.81
N ALA A 81 -16.43 10.96 -8.86
CA ALA A 81 -16.95 12.29 -8.58
C ALA A 81 -17.90 12.79 -9.68
N GLN A 82 -17.62 12.44 -10.94
CA GLN A 82 -18.52 12.76 -12.06
C GLN A 82 -19.83 11.97 -11.96
N GLU A 83 -19.76 10.68 -11.64
CA GLU A 83 -20.96 9.85 -11.39
C GLU A 83 -21.80 10.42 -10.25
N TRP A 84 -21.16 10.81 -9.15
CA TRP A 84 -21.83 11.50 -8.04
C TRP A 84 -22.48 12.81 -8.44
N GLN A 85 -21.81 13.62 -9.27
CA GLN A 85 -22.38 14.87 -9.78
C GLN A 85 -23.63 14.60 -10.65
N GLN A 86 -23.62 13.55 -11.48
CA GLN A 86 -24.78 13.13 -12.26
C GLN A 86 -25.94 12.63 -11.38
N ALA A 87 -25.62 11.97 -10.26
CA ALA A 87 -26.59 11.55 -9.26
C ALA A 87 -27.04 12.67 -8.29
N GLY A 88 -26.67 13.93 -8.56
CA GLY A 88 -27.08 15.11 -7.77
C GLY A 88 -26.22 15.39 -6.53
N VAL A 89 -25.10 14.68 -6.34
CA VAL A 89 -24.16 14.87 -5.23
C VAL A 89 -22.99 15.74 -5.67
N SER A 90 -23.01 17.02 -5.28
CA SER A 90 -21.92 17.95 -5.61
C SER A 90 -20.68 17.75 -4.72
N ALA A 91 -19.82 16.82 -5.09
CA ALA A 91 -18.60 16.49 -4.37
C ALA A 91 -17.37 16.46 -5.30
N SER A 92 -16.23 16.88 -4.77
CA SER A 92 -14.96 16.83 -5.52
C SER A 92 -14.34 15.43 -5.46
N ALA A 93 -13.42 15.14 -6.39
CA ALA A 93 -12.61 13.92 -6.34
C ALA A 93 -11.85 13.75 -5.01
N ARG A 94 -11.46 14.87 -4.37
CA ARG A 94 -10.86 14.85 -3.03
C ARG A 94 -11.84 14.34 -1.98
N THR A 95 -13.10 14.77 -2.01
CA THR A 95 -14.15 14.31 -1.10
C THR A 95 -14.40 12.81 -1.29
N VAL A 96 -14.58 12.37 -2.53
CA VAL A 96 -14.73 10.94 -2.88
C VAL A 96 -13.58 10.12 -2.31
N ARG A 97 -12.34 10.55 -2.55
CA ARG A 97 -11.15 9.88 -2.01
C ARG A 97 -11.18 9.79 -0.48
N GLN A 98 -11.57 10.85 0.22
CA GLN A 98 -11.67 10.81 1.69
C GLN A 98 -12.71 9.79 2.16
N ARG A 99 -13.84 9.65 1.47
CA ARG A 99 -14.84 8.62 1.78
C ARG A 99 -14.29 7.21 1.59
N LEU A 100 -13.61 6.97 0.48
CA LEU A 100 -12.94 5.68 0.24
C LEU A 100 -11.88 5.38 1.32
N LEU A 101 -11.13 6.39 1.77
CA LEU A 101 -10.15 6.24 2.85
C LEU A 101 -10.80 5.91 4.20
N GLU A 102 -11.96 6.49 4.51
CA GLU A 102 -12.74 6.13 5.72
C GLU A 102 -13.13 4.64 5.71
N ASP A 103 -13.34 4.06 4.52
CA ASP A 103 -13.59 2.63 4.29
C ASP A 103 -12.31 1.78 4.10
N VAL A 104 -11.12 2.34 4.35
CA VAL A 104 -9.81 1.67 4.20
C VAL A 104 -9.53 1.25 2.74
N LEU A 105 -10.23 1.83 1.77
CA LEU A 105 -9.99 1.65 0.34
C LEU A 105 -8.90 2.62 -0.12
N VAL A 106 -7.66 2.17 -0.02
CA VAL A 106 -6.48 2.95 -0.40
C VAL A 106 -5.96 2.52 -1.76
N SER A 107 -5.64 3.50 -2.61
CA SER A 107 -4.98 3.24 -3.88
C SER A 107 -3.59 2.61 -3.67
N ARG A 108 -3.35 1.50 -4.36
CA ARG A 108 -2.10 0.72 -4.37
C ARG A 108 -1.83 0.26 -5.79
N ARG A 109 -0.57 -0.03 -6.11
CA ARG A 109 -0.22 -0.65 -7.40
C ARG A 109 -0.67 -2.10 -7.39
N ALA A 110 -1.33 -2.54 -8.48
CA ALA A 110 -1.68 -3.94 -8.66
C ALA A 110 -0.43 -4.83 -8.68
N ALA A 111 -0.53 -6.02 -8.09
CA ALA A 111 0.52 -7.01 -8.18
C ALA A 111 0.63 -7.54 -9.61
N LYS A 112 1.85 -7.57 -10.15
CA LYS A 112 2.11 -8.19 -11.47
C LYS A 112 2.30 -9.69 -11.25
N LYS A 113 1.41 -10.51 -11.82
CA LYS A 113 1.52 -11.98 -11.83
C LYS A 113 1.51 -12.47 -13.27
N PRO A 114 2.23 -13.57 -13.59
CA PRO A 114 2.13 -14.17 -14.92
C PRO A 114 0.68 -14.62 -15.17
N LEU A 115 0.22 -14.43 -16.41
CA LEU A 115 -1.09 -14.94 -16.83
C LEU A 115 -1.01 -16.47 -16.94
N LEU A 116 -1.81 -17.18 -16.16
CA LEU A 116 -1.84 -18.64 -16.16
C LEU A 116 -3.05 -19.13 -16.96
N SER A 117 -2.83 -20.15 -17.80
CA SER A 117 -3.92 -20.88 -18.43
C SER A 117 -4.67 -21.72 -17.39
N ARG A 118 -5.94 -22.06 -17.67
CA ARG A 118 -6.74 -22.93 -16.78
C ARG A 118 -6.04 -24.27 -16.52
N LYS A 119 -5.40 -24.84 -17.55
CA LYS A 119 -4.60 -26.07 -17.43
C LYS A 119 -3.47 -25.89 -16.43
N ASN A 120 -2.64 -24.85 -16.58
CA ASN A 120 -1.51 -24.61 -15.70
C ASN A 120 -1.94 -24.37 -14.24
N ILE A 121 -3.11 -23.78 -14.02
CA ILE A 121 -3.67 -23.60 -12.66
C ILE A 121 -3.99 -24.97 -12.04
N ILE A 122 -4.64 -25.86 -12.79
CA ILE A 122 -5.01 -27.21 -12.32
C ILE A 122 -3.75 -28.04 -12.07
N ASP A 123 -2.80 -28.06 -13.01
CA ASP A 123 -1.57 -28.84 -12.89
C ASP A 123 -0.75 -28.40 -11.67
N ARG A 124 -0.65 -27.08 -11.43
CA ARG A 124 0.00 -26.54 -10.22
C ARG A 124 -0.74 -26.93 -8.94
N LEU A 125 -2.07 -26.95 -8.96
CA LEU A 125 -2.86 -27.36 -7.79
C LEU A 125 -2.67 -28.85 -7.48
N ILE A 126 -2.66 -29.70 -8.51
CA ILE A 126 -2.39 -31.14 -8.36
C ILE A 126 -0.98 -31.34 -7.80
N PHE A 127 0.01 -30.67 -8.37
CA PHE A 127 1.38 -30.68 -7.88
C PHE A 127 1.46 -30.30 -6.39
N CYS A 128 0.86 -29.17 -6.00
CA CYS A 128 0.84 -28.73 -4.60
C CYS A 128 0.12 -29.72 -3.67
N LYS A 129 -0.94 -30.39 -4.13
CA LYS A 129 -1.65 -31.41 -3.34
C LYS A 129 -0.83 -32.70 -3.19
N MET A 130 -0.15 -33.12 -4.26
CA MET A 130 0.66 -34.34 -4.30
C MET A 130 1.83 -34.26 -3.31
N TYR A 131 2.45 -33.09 -3.19
CA TYR A 131 3.60 -32.85 -2.33
C TYR A 131 3.24 -32.06 -1.06
N ARG A 132 1.96 -31.98 -0.69
CA ARG A 132 1.50 -31.19 0.47
C ARG A 132 2.08 -31.71 1.79
N ASP A 133 2.17 -33.03 1.90
CA ASP A 133 2.52 -33.72 3.15
C ASP A 133 4.03 -34.08 3.20
N TRP A 134 4.83 -33.57 2.26
CA TRP A 134 6.27 -33.75 2.24
C TRP A 134 6.97 -33.02 3.40
N THR A 135 7.89 -33.73 4.04
CA THR A 135 8.70 -33.21 5.14
C THR A 135 9.88 -32.40 4.62
N ALA A 136 10.56 -31.66 5.51
CA ALA A 136 11.79 -30.95 5.17
C ALA A 136 12.90 -31.91 4.69
N GLU A 137 12.92 -33.15 5.16
CA GLU A 137 13.86 -34.18 4.72
C GLU A 137 13.57 -34.64 3.29
N ASP A 138 12.29 -34.79 2.94
CA ASP A 138 11.86 -35.11 1.57
C ASP A 138 12.27 -34.00 0.59
N TRP A 139 11.99 -32.74 0.93
CA TRP A 139 12.46 -31.58 0.17
C TRP A 139 13.99 -31.46 0.14
N GLY A 140 14.67 -31.95 1.18
CA GLY A 140 16.13 -31.96 1.28
C GLY A 140 16.81 -32.83 0.23
N ASN A 141 16.09 -33.78 -0.35
CA ASN A 141 16.58 -34.66 -1.42
C ASN A 141 16.28 -34.11 -2.84
N VAL A 142 15.55 -33.00 -2.95
CA VAL A 142 15.23 -32.38 -4.24
C VAL A 142 16.40 -31.53 -4.73
N VAL A 143 16.78 -31.75 -5.98
CA VAL A 143 17.67 -30.84 -6.72
C VAL A 143 16.81 -29.96 -7.61
N VAL A 144 16.87 -28.65 -7.41
CA VAL A 144 16.19 -27.65 -8.23
C VAL A 144 17.19 -27.10 -9.23
N SER A 145 16.79 -27.01 -10.49
CA SER A 145 17.59 -26.38 -11.55
C SER A 145 16.77 -25.32 -12.27
N ASP A 146 17.39 -24.18 -12.56
CA ASP A 146 16.77 -23.12 -13.35
C ASP A 146 17.82 -22.39 -14.20
N GLU A 147 17.32 -21.62 -15.16
CA GLU A 147 18.11 -20.79 -16.05
C GLU A 147 17.83 -19.32 -15.77
N SER A 148 18.89 -18.51 -15.76
CA SER A 148 18.76 -17.07 -15.54
C SER A 148 19.61 -16.28 -16.51
N PRO A 149 19.02 -15.30 -17.22
CA PRO A 149 19.77 -14.39 -18.08
C PRO A 149 20.43 -13.29 -17.24
N PHE A 150 21.73 -13.09 -17.45
CA PHE A 150 22.49 -11.98 -16.86
C PHE A 150 22.85 -10.99 -17.96
N ARG A 151 22.51 -9.71 -17.73
CA ARG A 151 22.85 -8.62 -18.65
C ARG A 151 24.30 -8.19 -18.42
N LEU A 152 25.08 -8.15 -19.49
CA LEU A 152 26.46 -7.64 -19.44
C LEU A 152 26.51 -6.11 -19.41
N PHE A 153 25.49 -5.45 -19.94
CA PHE A 153 25.39 -4.00 -19.99
C PHE A 153 24.05 -3.50 -19.46
N GLY A 154 24.10 -2.37 -18.73
CA GLY A 154 22.95 -1.75 -18.12
C GLY A 154 22.51 -2.53 -16.88
N ALA A 155 23.05 -2.15 -15.73
CA ALA A 155 22.68 -2.74 -14.45
C ALA A 155 21.16 -2.70 -14.27
N SER A 156 20.57 -3.83 -13.89
CA SER A 156 19.14 -3.91 -13.62
C SER A 156 18.83 -3.12 -12.35
N GLY A 157 18.19 -1.97 -12.49
CA GLY A 157 17.77 -1.18 -11.33
C GLY A 157 17.57 0.30 -11.64
N LYS A 158 16.97 1.02 -10.69
CA LYS A 158 16.87 2.48 -10.77
C LYS A 158 18.06 3.10 -10.06
N LYS A 159 18.96 3.73 -10.81
CA LYS A 159 20.00 4.60 -10.23
C LYS A 159 19.39 5.96 -9.94
N LEU A 160 19.56 6.45 -8.72
CA LEU A 160 19.11 7.78 -8.33
C LEU A 160 20.20 8.81 -8.64
N PHE A 161 19.80 9.95 -9.20
CA PHE A 161 20.66 11.08 -9.47
C PHE A 161 20.20 12.28 -8.65
N ARG A 162 21.14 13.02 -8.07
CA ARG A 162 20.88 14.34 -7.50
C ARG A 162 21.19 15.36 -8.59
N ARG A 163 20.17 16.09 -9.06
CA ARG A 163 20.29 17.08 -10.15
C ARG A 163 19.35 18.26 -9.92
N ARG A 164 19.68 19.42 -10.49
CA ARG A 164 18.84 20.64 -10.45
C ARG A 164 17.69 20.54 -11.46
N GLN A 165 16.73 21.46 -11.37
CA GLN A 165 15.65 21.57 -12.35
C GLN A 165 16.24 21.95 -13.72
N GLY A 166 15.83 21.25 -14.78
CA GLY A 166 16.36 21.45 -16.14
C GLY A 166 17.54 20.54 -16.51
N GLU A 167 18.31 20.00 -15.56
CA GLU A 167 19.48 19.15 -15.82
C GLU A 167 19.10 17.70 -16.22
N ARG A 168 17.86 17.46 -16.67
CA ARG A 168 17.37 16.10 -16.93
C ARG A 168 18.21 15.37 -17.98
N TYR A 169 18.67 16.09 -18.99
CA TYR A 169 19.43 15.57 -20.12
C TYR A 169 20.90 15.99 -20.09
N HIS A 170 21.38 16.55 -18.98
CA HIS A 170 22.81 16.82 -18.83
C HIS A 170 23.59 15.50 -18.87
N GLN A 171 24.71 15.45 -19.57
CA GLN A 171 25.46 14.21 -19.83
C GLN A 171 25.80 13.43 -18.55
N SER A 172 26.10 14.13 -17.45
CA SER A 172 26.37 13.50 -16.14
C SER A 172 25.12 12.98 -15.40
N CYS A 173 23.92 13.32 -15.86
CA CYS A 173 22.62 12.95 -15.27
C CYS A 173 21.84 11.93 -16.11
N VAL A 174 22.47 11.38 -17.16
CA VAL A 174 21.88 10.38 -18.06
C VAL A 174 22.68 9.08 -17.94
N ILE A 175 21.97 7.95 -17.94
CA ILE A 175 22.59 6.63 -18.10
C ILE A 175 22.37 6.19 -19.55
N PRO A 176 23.44 5.84 -20.29
CA PRO A 176 23.27 5.28 -21.62
C PRO A 176 22.52 3.95 -21.55
N THR A 177 21.52 3.79 -22.41
CA THR A 177 20.73 2.55 -22.52
C THR A 177 20.76 2.05 -23.95
N VAL A 178 20.89 0.73 -24.11
CA VAL A 178 20.77 0.06 -25.42
C VAL A 178 19.46 -0.71 -25.49
N LYS A 179 18.87 -0.82 -26.68
CA LYS A 179 17.57 -1.49 -26.89
C LYS A 179 17.65 -3.00 -26.60
N HIS A 180 18.74 -3.65 -27.01
CA HIS A 180 18.99 -5.08 -26.85
C HIS A 180 20.37 -5.28 -26.22
N PRO A 181 20.50 -5.20 -24.88
CA PRO A 181 21.79 -5.43 -24.22
C PRO A 181 22.19 -6.89 -24.39
N GLU A 182 23.49 -7.13 -24.49
CA GLU A 182 24.03 -8.48 -24.53
C GLU A 182 23.72 -9.21 -23.22
N THR A 183 23.30 -10.46 -23.34
CA THR A 183 22.96 -11.32 -22.20
C THR A 183 23.69 -12.65 -22.31
N ILE A 184 24.16 -13.14 -21.16
CA ILE A 184 24.64 -14.52 -21.00
C ILE A 184 23.56 -15.29 -20.24
N HIS A 185 23.30 -16.53 -20.65
CA HIS A 185 22.37 -17.41 -19.93
C HIS A 185 23.19 -18.36 -19.09
N LEU A 186 22.90 -18.41 -17.80
CA LEU A 186 23.51 -19.37 -16.88
C LEU A 186 22.46 -20.40 -16.50
N ARG A 187 22.85 -21.67 -16.51
CA ARG A 187 22.08 -22.76 -15.92
C ARG A 187 22.74 -23.15 -14.62
N GLY A 188 22.00 -23.11 -13.54
CA GLY A 188 22.45 -23.55 -12.22
C GLY A 188 21.54 -24.63 -11.66
N CYS A 189 22.05 -25.41 -10.73
CA CYS A 189 21.23 -26.22 -9.85
C CYS A 189 21.67 -26.06 -8.39
N PHE A 190 20.77 -26.34 -7.46
CA PHE A 190 21.07 -26.37 -6.03
C PHE A 190 20.13 -27.34 -5.31
N SER A 191 20.52 -27.76 -4.11
CA SER A 191 19.72 -28.57 -3.20
C SER A 191 19.88 -28.04 -1.77
N ALA A 192 19.20 -28.66 -0.80
CA ALA A 192 19.38 -28.33 0.61
C ALA A 192 20.84 -28.53 1.10
N LYS A 193 21.63 -29.36 0.39
CA LYS A 193 23.04 -29.64 0.72
C LYS A 193 24.01 -28.59 0.17
N GLY A 194 23.55 -27.70 -0.71
CA GLY A 194 24.37 -26.64 -1.28
C GLY A 194 24.13 -26.38 -2.76
N VAL A 195 24.97 -25.51 -3.32
CA VAL A 195 24.94 -25.12 -4.73
C VAL A 195 25.61 -26.23 -5.56
N GLY A 196 24.95 -26.63 -6.65
CA GLY A 196 25.47 -27.58 -7.62
C GLY A 196 26.24 -26.89 -8.74
N SER A 197 26.30 -27.54 -9.91
CA SER A 197 27.02 -27.02 -11.08
C SER A 197 26.38 -25.74 -11.63
N LEU A 198 27.23 -24.80 -12.07
CA LEU A 198 26.84 -23.60 -12.80
C LEU A 198 27.52 -23.61 -14.17
N THR A 199 26.73 -23.58 -15.23
CA THR A 199 27.22 -23.69 -16.61
C THR A 199 26.74 -22.52 -17.45
N ILE A 200 27.66 -21.91 -18.20
CA ILE A 200 27.32 -20.89 -19.18
C ILE A 200 26.75 -21.58 -20.42
N LEU A 201 25.54 -21.20 -20.83
CA LEU A 201 24.93 -21.72 -22.04
C LEU A 201 25.46 -20.99 -23.28
N PRO A 202 25.68 -21.69 -24.41
CA PRO A 202 26.03 -21.05 -25.66
C PRO A 202 24.96 -20.04 -26.09
N LYS A 203 25.38 -19.01 -26.82
CA LYS A 203 24.45 -18.00 -27.37
C LYS A 203 23.47 -18.66 -28.35
N ASN A 204 22.21 -18.25 -28.30
CA ASN A 204 21.12 -18.72 -29.17
C ASN A 204 20.73 -20.21 -29.02
N THR A 205 21.14 -20.89 -27.95
CA THR A 205 20.62 -22.23 -27.65
C THR A 205 19.16 -22.11 -27.19
N ALA A 206 18.21 -22.49 -28.04
CA ALA A 206 16.83 -22.68 -27.63
C ALA A 206 16.71 -24.00 -26.85
N MET A 207 16.17 -23.95 -25.63
CA MET A 207 16.09 -25.13 -24.77
C MET A 207 15.07 -26.15 -25.30
N ASN A 208 15.57 -27.28 -25.78
CA ASN A 208 14.85 -28.51 -26.10
C ASN A 208 14.75 -29.43 -24.86
N LYS A 209 13.77 -30.36 -24.86
CA LYS A 209 13.52 -31.33 -23.76
C LYS A 209 14.76 -32.14 -23.37
N GLU A 210 15.73 -32.32 -24.27
CA GLU A 210 16.94 -33.12 -24.07
C GLU A 210 17.86 -32.56 -22.99
N TRP A 211 17.97 -31.22 -22.86
CA TRP A 211 18.76 -30.60 -21.79
C TRP A 211 18.13 -30.79 -20.40
N ARG A 212 16.84 -31.11 -20.32
CA ARG A 212 16.17 -31.41 -19.05
C ARG A 212 16.58 -32.79 -18.53
N ALA A 213 16.90 -33.73 -19.41
CA ALA A 213 17.17 -35.13 -19.08
C ALA A 213 18.57 -35.42 -18.49
N THR A 214 19.42 -34.41 -18.29
CA THR A 214 20.81 -34.60 -17.83
C THR A 214 20.95 -34.87 -16.32
N PHE A 215 19.85 -34.81 -15.56
CA PHE A 215 19.79 -35.34 -14.20
C PHE A 215 18.98 -36.64 -14.25
N PRO A 216 19.55 -37.79 -13.81
CA PRO A 216 18.82 -39.04 -13.80
C PRO A 216 17.53 -38.88 -13.00
N ASN A 217 16.45 -39.50 -13.48
CA ASN A 217 15.15 -39.56 -12.81
C ASN A 217 15.30 -40.14 -11.39
N HIS A 218 15.68 -39.30 -10.42
CA HIS A 218 15.51 -39.61 -9.01
C HIS A 218 14.03 -39.37 -8.68
N PRO A 219 13.41 -40.18 -7.80
CA PRO A 219 12.00 -40.05 -7.44
C PRO A 219 11.66 -38.78 -6.62
N GLY A 220 12.47 -37.73 -6.74
CA GLY A 220 12.26 -36.41 -6.16
C GLY A 220 12.61 -35.24 -7.09
N THR A 221 12.79 -35.45 -8.40
CA THR A 221 13.02 -34.34 -9.33
C THR A 221 11.70 -33.61 -9.60
N VAL A 222 11.54 -32.45 -8.96
CA VAL A 222 10.45 -31.51 -9.20
C VAL A 222 10.92 -30.49 -10.24
N TRP A 223 10.18 -30.37 -11.35
CA TRP A 223 10.41 -29.40 -12.43
C TRP A 223 9.75 -28.06 -12.18
#